data_AF-A0A9X3YJY3-F1
#
_entry.id   AF-A0A9X3YJY3-F1
#
_cell.length_a   1.000
_cell.length_b   1.000
_cell.length_c   1.000
_cell.angle_alpha   90.00
_cell.angle_beta   90.00
_cell.angle_gamma   90.00
#
_symmetry.space_group_name_H-M   'P 1'
#
loop_
_entity.id
_entity.type
_entity.pdbx_description
1 polymer ?
#
loop_
_entity_poly.entity_id
_entity_poly.type
_entity_poly.pdbx_seq_one_letter_code
_entity_poly.pdbx_strand_id
1 'polypeptide(L)'
;MKLQALVRLAALACVPAASAFAADHEVSVGGGAMRFAPSDLTIRVGDTVTFVNAGGTHNVVADDGSFRCAAGCSTDGPNRAAVGWYTTLKAEGADPDGYCGPYGGYGCDDAPGDPSSAAWRTTLTFGAPGTVGYHCEAHGGPGSGMFGRIVVEASGGGGFRIGPSITGNWYDPSQNGHGVQLEMIGETLVTAIWFTFDAAGAPAWIVGSGTVDGNRIAMQAGRSSGGRFPPNFDPAAIVARPWGTLTFTFDGCASGKVDWTSTDPSFTAAGTLPLVRLTQVQGMACP
;
A
#
# COMPACT_ATOMS: atom_id res chain seq x y z
N MET A 1 -4.10 -28.52 -58.33
CA MET A 1 -3.60 -27.58 -57.32
C MET A 1 -3.89 -28.17 -55.93
N LYS A 2 -2.91 -28.78 -55.26
CA LYS A 2 -3.02 -29.22 -53.86
C LYS A 2 -2.02 -28.41 -53.05
N LEU A 3 -2.53 -27.55 -52.17
CA LEU A 3 -1.77 -26.60 -51.36
C LEU A 3 -1.16 -27.36 -50.17
N GLN A 4 0.17 -27.39 -50.05
CA GLN A 4 0.85 -27.92 -48.87
C GLN A 4 0.91 -26.85 -47.79
N ALA A 5 0.28 -27.10 -46.64
CA ALA A 5 0.39 -26.25 -45.46
C ALA A 5 1.67 -26.59 -44.69
N LEU A 6 2.64 -25.68 -44.69
CA LEU A 6 3.81 -25.72 -43.81
C LEU A 6 3.39 -25.31 -42.39
N VAL A 7 3.40 -26.26 -41.45
CA VAL A 7 3.33 -25.99 -40.01
C VAL A 7 4.72 -25.55 -39.56
N ARG A 8 4.89 -24.27 -39.21
CA ARG A 8 6.11 -23.77 -38.57
C ARG A 8 6.04 -24.07 -37.07
N LEU A 9 6.95 -24.93 -36.60
CA LEU A 9 7.18 -25.17 -35.18
C LEU A 9 7.80 -23.89 -34.57
N ALA A 10 7.04 -23.15 -33.77
CA ALA A 10 7.57 -22.06 -32.97
C ALA A 10 8.17 -22.66 -31.68
N ALA A 11 9.50 -22.61 -31.55
CA ALA A 11 10.17 -22.96 -30.31
C ALA A 11 9.83 -21.92 -29.24
N LEU A 12 9.11 -22.33 -28.20
CA LEU A 12 8.75 -21.49 -27.06
C LEU A 12 10.00 -21.32 -26.18
N ALA A 13 10.69 -20.18 -26.31
CA ALA A 13 11.77 -19.83 -25.40
C ALA A 13 11.17 -19.49 -24.02
N CYS A 14 11.48 -20.32 -23.01
CA CYS A 14 11.16 -20.03 -21.61
C CYS A 14 12.12 -18.93 -21.12
N VAL A 15 11.67 -17.68 -21.14
CA VAL A 15 12.38 -16.57 -20.48
C VAL A 15 12.05 -16.65 -18.99
N PRO A 16 13.04 -16.79 -18.09
CA PRO A 16 12.79 -16.74 -16.66
C PRO A 16 12.31 -15.33 -16.31
N ALA A 17 11.08 -15.21 -15.81
CA ALA A 17 10.57 -13.96 -15.27
C ALA A 17 11.26 -13.72 -13.91
N ALA A 18 12.16 -12.74 -13.85
CA ALA A 18 12.67 -12.25 -12.58
C ALA A 18 11.48 -11.71 -11.76
N SER A 19 11.29 -12.22 -10.55
CA SER A 19 10.32 -11.67 -9.60
C SER A 19 10.75 -10.25 -9.25
N ALA A 20 9.89 -9.28 -9.53
CA ALA A 20 10.09 -7.90 -9.11
C ALA A 20 9.64 -7.76 -7.65
N PHE A 21 10.58 -7.90 -6.72
CA PHE A 21 10.38 -7.48 -5.33
C PHE A 21 10.51 -5.96 -5.23
N ALA A 22 9.93 -5.36 -4.19
CA ALA A 22 10.23 -3.97 -3.82
C ALA A 22 11.74 -3.77 -3.70
N ALA A 23 12.27 -2.70 -4.29
CA ALA A 23 13.70 -2.43 -4.26
C ALA A 23 14.07 -1.63 -3.00
N ASP A 24 15.23 -1.96 -2.43
CA ASP A 24 15.86 -1.16 -1.38
C ASP A 24 16.89 -0.23 -2.02
N HIS A 25 16.75 1.08 -1.77
CA HIS A 25 17.66 2.11 -2.24
C HIS A 25 18.45 2.67 -1.08
N GLU A 26 19.76 2.85 -1.23
CA GLU A 26 20.59 3.44 -0.18
C GLU A 26 20.93 4.90 -0.49
N VAL A 27 20.84 5.75 0.52
CA VAL A 27 21.32 7.14 0.50
C VAL A 27 22.39 7.30 1.56
N SER A 28 23.64 7.50 1.11
CA SER A 28 24.74 7.86 1.99
C SER A 28 24.59 9.30 2.46
N VAL A 29 24.70 9.50 3.77
CA VAL A 29 24.57 10.80 4.46
C VAL A 29 25.94 11.23 4.96
N GLY A 30 26.50 12.30 4.40
CA GLY A 30 27.78 12.84 4.84
C GLY A 30 28.99 12.02 4.37
N GLY A 31 29.95 11.79 5.27
CA GLY A 31 31.23 11.14 5.01
C GLY A 31 32.29 12.12 4.51
N GLY A 32 32.91 11.85 3.36
CA GLY A 32 33.96 12.70 2.78
C GLY A 32 33.46 14.03 2.18
N ALA A 33 32.15 14.26 2.15
CA ALA A 33 31.52 15.48 1.64
C ALA A 33 30.20 15.76 2.36
N MET A 34 29.83 17.05 2.46
CA MET A 34 28.59 17.52 3.11
C MET A 34 27.39 17.38 2.16
N ARG A 35 26.99 16.15 1.82
CA ARG A 35 25.91 15.87 0.85
C ARG A 35 25.16 14.56 1.13
N PHE A 36 23.97 14.44 0.55
CA PHE A 36 23.30 13.16 0.35
C PHE A 36 23.76 12.53 -0.98
N ALA A 37 23.96 11.22 -1.02
CA ALA A 37 24.37 10.51 -2.22
C ALA A 37 23.59 9.19 -2.39
N PRO A 38 22.71 9.06 -3.40
CA PRO A 38 22.31 10.12 -4.34
C PRO A 38 21.49 11.23 -3.65
N SER A 39 21.60 12.47 -4.12
CA SER A 39 20.76 13.59 -3.66
C SER A 39 19.46 13.74 -4.46
N ASP A 40 19.34 13.09 -5.62
CA ASP A 40 18.12 13.02 -6.40
C ASP A 40 17.85 11.53 -6.67
N LEU A 41 16.80 11.01 -6.04
CA LEU A 41 16.46 9.60 -6.08
C LEU A 41 15.06 9.44 -6.65
N THR A 42 14.91 8.61 -7.67
CA THR A 42 13.60 8.20 -8.17
C THR A 42 13.36 6.75 -7.78
N ILE A 43 12.29 6.50 -7.05
CA ILE A 43 11.85 5.18 -6.58
C ILE A 43 10.42 4.91 -7.05
N ARG A 44 9.93 3.70 -6.79
CA ARG A 44 8.52 3.35 -7.00
C ARG A 44 7.79 3.20 -5.67
N VAL A 45 6.48 3.36 -5.69
CA VAL A 45 5.61 2.92 -4.59
C VAL A 45 5.95 1.48 -4.20
N GLY A 46 6.18 1.25 -2.92
CA GLY A 46 6.56 -0.03 -2.33
C GLY A 46 8.06 -0.18 -2.07
N ASP A 47 8.91 0.58 -2.76
CA ASP A 47 10.36 0.58 -2.51
C ASP A 47 10.69 1.16 -1.13
N THR A 48 11.85 0.79 -0.60
CA THR A 48 12.41 1.39 0.62
C THR A 48 13.60 2.29 0.32
N VAL A 49 13.81 3.29 1.16
CA VAL A 49 15.01 4.13 1.16
C VAL A 49 15.70 4.00 2.50
N THR A 50 16.93 3.50 2.50
CA THR A 50 17.80 3.38 3.66
C THR A 50 18.81 4.53 3.67
N PHE A 51 18.70 5.42 4.64
CA PHE A 51 19.69 6.45 4.89
C PHE A 51 20.77 5.90 5.82
N VAL A 52 22.04 6.10 5.47
CA VAL A 52 23.19 5.59 6.24
C VAL A 52 24.14 6.74 6.55
N ASN A 53 24.44 6.98 7.83
CA ASN A 53 25.49 7.94 8.20
C ASN A 53 26.86 7.40 7.80
N ALA A 54 27.49 8.04 6.81
CA ALA A 54 28.84 7.69 6.35
C ALA A 54 29.95 8.45 7.11
N GLY A 55 29.59 9.24 8.12
CA GLY A 55 30.49 10.00 8.98
C GLY A 55 30.12 11.49 9.03
N GLY A 56 30.53 12.16 10.12
CA GLY A 56 30.10 13.52 10.43
C GLY A 56 28.81 13.56 11.24
N THR A 57 28.38 14.76 11.64
CA THR A 57 27.17 14.98 12.44
C THR A 57 25.99 15.29 11.52
N HIS A 58 25.09 14.33 11.31
CA HIS A 58 24.03 14.47 10.32
C HIS A 58 22.70 13.91 10.78
N ASN A 59 21.63 14.43 10.17
CA ASN A 59 20.30 13.86 10.17
C ASN A 59 19.68 13.99 8.77
N VAL A 60 18.47 13.45 8.63
CA VAL A 60 17.61 13.64 7.48
C VAL A 60 16.22 14.09 7.96
N VAL A 61 15.77 15.24 7.50
CA VAL A 61 14.43 15.77 7.78
C VAL A 61 13.71 16.04 6.46
N ALA A 62 12.47 15.60 6.35
CA ALA A 62 11.61 15.92 5.22
C ALA A 62 11.16 17.38 5.27
N ASP A 63 11.16 18.05 4.12
CA ASP A 63 10.79 19.47 4.02
C ASP A 63 9.31 19.72 4.37
N ASP A 64 8.46 18.70 4.27
CA ASP A 64 7.05 18.73 4.65
C ASP A 64 6.78 18.25 6.09
N GLY A 65 7.84 17.96 6.85
CA GLY A 65 7.77 17.50 8.24
C GLY A 65 7.29 16.04 8.39
N SER A 66 7.20 15.28 7.30
CA SER A 66 6.72 13.89 7.32
C SER A 66 7.63 12.94 8.09
N PHE A 67 8.95 13.14 8.08
CA PHE A 67 9.92 12.36 8.87
C PHE A 67 11.11 13.23 9.31
N ARG A 68 11.74 12.83 10.41
CA ARG A 68 13.00 13.40 10.91
C ARG A 68 13.79 12.31 11.61
N CYS A 69 14.93 11.93 11.06
CA CYS A 69 15.66 10.72 11.46
C CYS A 69 17.18 10.91 11.51
N ALA A 70 17.80 10.21 12.45
CA ALA A 70 19.24 10.03 12.63
C ALA A 70 19.46 8.69 13.37
N ALA A 71 20.06 8.70 14.56
CA ALA A 71 20.05 7.60 15.54
C ALA A 71 18.64 7.41 16.12
N GLY A 72 17.71 6.91 15.30
CA GLY A 72 16.27 6.88 15.58
C GLY A 72 15.50 8.01 14.89
N CYS A 73 14.16 7.95 14.88
CA CYS A 73 13.30 8.95 14.25
C CYS A 73 12.42 9.66 15.28
N SER A 74 12.28 10.99 15.18
CA SER A 74 11.54 11.79 16.17
C SER A 74 10.02 11.54 16.17
N THR A 75 9.51 10.79 15.18
CA THR A 75 8.09 10.43 15.06
C THR A 75 7.72 9.14 15.82
N ASP A 76 8.63 8.56 16.59
CA ASP A 76 8.40 7.34 17.40
C ASP A 76 7.58 7.60 18.71
N GLY A 77 6.83 8.70 18.80
CA GLY A 77 5.98 9.04 19.95
C GLY A 77 4.60 8.33 19.94
N PRO A 78 3.98 8.06 21.10
CA PRO A 78 2.78 7.22 21.24
C PRO A 78 1.46 7.81 20.70
N ASN A 79 1.52 8.85 19.86
CA ASN A 79 0.37 9.41 19.16
C ASN A 79 0.85 10.16 17.92
N ARG A 80 0.77 9.53 16.74
CA ARG A 80 0.02 10.09 15.59
C ARG A 80 0.06 9.18 14.36
N ALA A 81 -1.09 9.24 13.68
CA ALA A 81 -1.44 8.54 12.47
C ALA A 81 -0.38 8.63 11.38
N ALA A 82 -0.33 7.57 10.57
CA ALA A 82 0.14 7.59 9.20
C ALA A 82 -0.15 8.96 8.55
N VAL A 83 0.90 9.78 8.40
CA VAL A 83 0.88 10.89 7.46
C VAL A 83 0.99 10.29 6.06
N GLY A 84 -0.17 9.79 5.60
CA GLY A 84 -0.64 9.71 4.21
C GLY A 84 0.11 8.89 3.15
N TRP A 85 1.40 8.55 3.30
CA TRP A 85 2.16 8.01 2.15
C TRP A 85 3.46 7.23 2.46
N TYR A 86 3.79 6.92 3.72
CA TYR A 86 4.88 5.99 4.05
C TYR A 86 4.48 5.02 5.18
N THR A 87 4.99 3.78 5.18
CA THR A 87 4.66 2.76 6.19
C THR A 87 5.92 2.04 6.66
N THR A 88 6.11 1.99 7.99
CA THR A 88 7.23 1.31 8.68
C THR A 88 8.58 2.03 8.60
N LEU A 89 9.06 2.42 9.78
CA LEU A 89 10.42 2.85 10.06
C LEU A 89 11.17 1.66 10.67
N LYS A 90 12.36 1.34 10.16
CA LYS A 90 13.33 0.50 10.88
C LYS A 90 14.59 1.32 11.11
N ALA A 91 14.75 1.84 12.31
CA ALA A 91 16.00 2.43 12.75
C ALA A 91 16.90 1.31 13.32
N GLU A 92 18.12 1.19 12.81
CA GLU A 92 19.15 0.32 13.39
C GLU A 92 20.39 1.18 13.70
N GLY A 93 20.79 1.24 14.97
CA GLY A 93 22.00 1.96 15.41
C GLY A 93 21.72 3.14 16.35
N ALA A 94 22.49 3.14 17.45
CA ALA A 94 22.57 4.03 18.62
C ALA A 94 21.34 4.13 19.57
N ASP A 95 21.55 3.50 20.73
CA ASP A 95 20.79 3.37 21.98
C ASP A 95 19.24 3.19 21.92
N PRO A 96 18.70 1.97 22.13
CA PRO A 96 17.25 1.77 22.28
C PRO A 96 16.66 2.43 23.53
N ASP A 97 17.50 2.92 24.46
CA ASP A 97 17.09 3.50 25.73
C ASP A 97 17.24 5.05 25.76
N GLY A 98 16.99 5.74 24.64
CA GLY A 98 16.96 7.21 24.51
C GLY A 98 15.91 7.94 25.38
N TYR A 99 15.57 7.41 26.55
CA TYR A 99 14.82 8.06 27.60
C TYR A 99 15.68 9.14 28.26
N CYS A 100 15.55 10.37 27.77
CA CYS A 100 15.87 11.55 28.57
C CYS A 100 14.94 11.56 29.79
N GLY A 101 15.43 11.04 30.92
CA GLY A 101 14.71 11.11 32.19
C GLY A 101 14.37 12.55 32.57
N PRO A 102 13.41 12.77 33.49
CA PRO A 102 12.82 14.07 33.80
C PRO A 102 13.76 15.11 34.43
N TYR A 103 15.06 14.84 34.52
CA TYR A 103 16.06 15.75 35.09
C TYR A 103 17.15 16.01 34.06
N GLY A 104 16.91 17.00 33.18
CA GLY A 104 17.87 17.47 32.20
C GLY A 104 19.15 17.98 32.85
N GLY A 105 20.28 17.42 32.44
CA GLY A 105 21.60 17.83 32.90
C GLY A 105 22.71 17.07 32.19
N TYR A 106 23.22 17.66 31.11
CA TYR A 106 24.47 17.33 30.40
C TYR A 106 24.59 15.89 29.85
N GLY A 107 24.29 15.73 28.56
CA GLY A 107 24.50 14.49 27.79
C GLY A 107 23.30 13.99 27.00
N CYS A 108 22.36 14.87 26.60
CA CYS A 108 21.12 14.50 25.91
C CYS A 108 21.21 14.79 24.40
N ASP A 109 22.41 14.74 23.83
CA ASP A 109 22.72 15.41 22.56
C ASP A 109 22.25 14.62 21.33
N ASP A 110 21.46 13.55 21.53
CA ASP A 110 20.98 12.64 20.49
C ASP A 110 19.51 12.24 20.74
N ALA A 111 18.57 13.21 20.86
CA ALA A 111 17.16 12.83 20.81
C ALA A 111 16.85 12.18 19.44
N PRO A 112 15.90 11.23 19.33
CA PRO A 112 15.59 10.61 18.05
C PRO A 112 15.36 11.66 16.95
N GLY A 113 16.10 11.54 15.86
CA GLY A 113 16.08 12.49 14.73
C GLY A 113 17.02 13.69 14.83
N ASP A 114 17.66 13.96 15.97
CA ASP A 114 18.66 15.03 16.08
C ASP A 114 19.93 14.72 15.28
N PRO A 115 20.61 15.73 14.72
CA PRO A 115 21.89 15.53 14.04
C PRO A 115 22.88 14.80 14.93
N SER A 116 23.27 13.59 14.51
CA SER A 116 24.13 12.72 15.32
C SER A 116 25.41 12.37 14.57
N SER A 117 26.51 12.27 15.33
CA SER A 117 27.78 11.73 14.85
C SER A 117 27.92 10.22 15.03
N ALA A 118 26.95 9.59 15.72
CA ALA A 118 26.89 8.15 15.87
C ALA A 118 26.64 7.46 14.52
N ALA A 119 27.09 6.20 14.42
CA ALA A 119 26.71 5.35 13.31
C ALA A 119 25.22 5.01 13.42
N TRP A 120 24.44 5.38 12.41
CA TRP A 120 23.01 5.12 12.33
C TRP A 120 22.61 4.73 10.92
N ARG A 121 21.59 3.88 10.82
CA ARG A 121 20.82 3.68 9.58
C ARG A 121 19.33 3.73 9.87
N THR A 122 18.56 4.28 8.94
CA THR A 122 17.10 4.27 9.01
C THR A 122 16.52 3.92 7.66
N THR A 123 15.53 3.03 7.64
CA THR A 123 14.82 2.60 6.43
C THR A 123 13.39 3.12 6.45
N LEU A 124 12.98 3.81 5.39
CA LEU A 124 11.63 4.33 5.15
C LEU A 124 11.00 3.59 3.96
N THR A 125 9.71 3.20 4.03
CA THR A 125 8.97 2.65 2.87
C THR A 125 7.95 3.64 2.34
N PHE A 126 7.92 3.92 1.04
CA PHE A 126 6.99 4.88 0.44
C PHE A 126 5.78 4.18 -0.20
N GLY A 127 4.59 4.41 0.33
CA GLY A 127 3.34 3.72 -0.03
C GLY A 127 2.45 4.44 -1.03
N ALA A 128 2.76 5.67 -1.42
CA ALA A 128 1.99 6.41 -2.41
C ALA A 128 2.90 7.31 -3.27
N PRO A 129 2.51 7.59 -4.53
CA PRO A 129 3.31 8.41 -5.41
C PRO A 129 3.34 9.86 -4.93
N GLY A 130 4.46 10.54 -5.18
CA GLY A 130 4.68 11.89 -4.69
C GLY A 130 6.11 12.33 -4.88
N THR A 131 6.44 13.51 -4.37
CA THR A 131 7.81 14.01 -4.34
C THR A 131 8.03 14.70 -3.02
N VAL A 132 9.09 14.31 -2.32
CA VAL A 132 9.48 14.86 -1.02
C VAL A 132 10.92 15.36 -1.10
N GLY A 133 11.12 16.64 -0.78
CA GLY A 133 12.45 17.18 -0.50
C GLY A 133 12.86 16.85 0.92
N TYR A 134 14.17 16.76 1.17
CA TYR A 134 14.70 16.56 2.51
C TYR A 134 16.06 17.26 2.66
N HIS A 135 16.42 17.58 3.89
CA HIS A 135 17.70 18.22 4.21
C HIS A 135 18.32 17.70 5.51
N CYS A 136 19.57 18.06 5.75
CA CYS A 136 20.22 17.92 7.05
C CYS A 136 20.13 19.27 7.76
N GLU A 137 19.51 19.33 8.94
CA GLU A 137 19.22 20.59 9.65
C GLU A 137 20.50 21.34 10.04
N ALA A 138 21.55 20.62 10.43
CA ALA A 138 22.84 21.20 10.79
C ALA A 138 23.58 21.84 9.59
N HIS A 139 23.26 21.44 8.36
CA HIS A 139 24.09 21.69 7.19
C HIS A 139 23.31 22.21 5.97
N GLY A 140 22.06 22.62 6.17
CA GLY A 140 21.21 23.08 5.09
C GLY A 140 19.78 23.39 5.51
N GLY A 141 18.97 23.67 4.51
CA GLY A 141 17.53 23.84 4.58
C GLY A 141 16.88 23.34 3.28
N PRO A 142 15.55 23.44 3.14
CA PRO A 142 14.86 23.05 1.91
C PRO A 142 15.51 23.69 0.66
N GLY A 143 16.09 22.86 -0.21
CA GLY A 143 16.76 23.29 -1.45
C GLY A 143 18.08 24.05 -1.30
N SER A 144 18.72 24.08 -0.11
CA SER A 144 19.99 24.78 0.13
C SER A 144 20.93 24.01 1.04
N GLY A 145 22.24 24.03 0.76
CA GLY A 145 23.26 23.32 1.55
C GLY A 145 23.21 21.80 1.30
N MET A 146 23.14 21.02 2.37
CA MET A 146 22.98 19.57 2.31
C MET A 146 21.49 19.22 2.20
N PHE A 147 21.01 19.01 0.97
CA PHE A 147 19.63 18.65 0.65
C PHE A 147 19.55 17.56 -0.43
N GLY A 148 18.39 16.93 -0.53
CA GLY A 148 18.05 15.98 -1.57
C GLY A 148 16.56 15.92 -1.84
N ARG A 149 16.17 15.06 -2.76
CA ARG A 149 14.79 14.83 -3.17
C ARG A 149 14.56 13.36 -3.50
N ILE A 150 13.43 12.84 -3.04
CA ILE A 150 12.88 11.55 -3.48
C ILE A 150 11.66 11.83 -4.34
N VAL A 151 11.66 11.31 -5.56
CA VAL A 151 10.49 11.21 -6.43
C VAL A 151 9.98 9.77 -6.30
N VAL A 152 8.79 9.60 -5.73
CA VAL A 152 8.08 8.33 -5.68
C VAL A 152 7.17 8.27 -6.89
N GLU A 153 7.60 7.56 -7.93
CA GLU A 153 6.75 7.27 -9.07
C GLU A 153 5.65 6.28 -8.64
N ALA A 154 4.50 6.36 -9.31
CA ALA A 154 3.56 5.25 -9.26
C ALA A 154 4.30 3.97 -9.66
N SER A 155 3.97 2.83 -9.05
CA SER A 155 4.62 1.55 -9.32
C SER A 155 4.65 1.23 -10.82
N GLY A 156 5.76 1.58 -11.49
CA GLY A 156 5.92 1.49 -12.93
C GLY A 156 6.68 0.22 -13.31
N GLY A 157 6.00 -0.93 -13.29
CA GLY A 157 6.60 -2.22 -13.66
C GLY A 157 5.93 -3.43 -13.03
N GLY A 158 4.62 -3.60 -13.26
CA GLY A 158 3.79 -4.68 -12.75
C GLY A 158 3.16 -4.30 -11.41
N GLY A 159 1.94 -3.74 -11.44
CA GLY A 159 1.16 -3.50 -10.22
C GLY A 159 1.03 -4.77 -9.38
N PHE A 160 0.66 -4.61 -8.10
CA PHE A 160 0.42 -5.71 -7.17
C PHE A 160 -0.21 -6.92 -7.89
N ARG A 161 0.50 -8.05 -7.92
CA ARG A 161 -0.01 -9.24 -8.58
C ARG A 161 -1.06 -9.86 -7.67
N ILE A 162 -2.31 -9.76 -8.10
CA ILE A 162 -3.41 -10.41 -7.38
C ILE A 162 -3.18 -11.92 -7.43
N GLY A 163 -2.96 -12.49 -6.25
CA GLY A 163 -2.81 -13.92 -6.02
C GLY A 163 -3.88 -14.43 -5.05
N PRO A 164 -3.89 -15.75 -4.75
CA PRO A 164 -4.90 -16.35 -3.88
C PRO A 164 -4.88 -15.73 -2.47
N SER A 165 -3.75 -15.16 -2.08
CA SER A 165 -3.54 -14.40 -0.84
C SER A 165 -4.52 -13.26 -0.63
N ILE A 166 -5.17 -12.71 -1.66
CA ILE A 166 -6.20 -11.66 -1.53
C ILE A 166 -7.51 -12.16 -0.92
N THR A 167 -7.74 -13.47 -0.92
CA THR A 167 -8.93 -14.11 -0.34
C THR A 167 -9.08 -13.76 1.13
N GLY A 168 -10.23 -13.24 1.52
CA GLY A 168 -10.52 -12.76 2.87
C GLY A 168 -11.59 -11.68 2.89
N ASN A 169 -11.78 -11.09 4.08
CA ASN A 169 -12.68 -9.96 4.27
C ASN A 169 -11.88 -8.65 4.23
N TRP A 170 -12.50 -7.63 3.64
CA TRP A 170 -11.95 -6.30 3.41
C TRP A 170 -13.00 -5.26 3.76
N TYR A 171 -12.59 -4.14 4.33
CA TYR A 171 -13.52 -3.10 4.81
C TYR A 171 -12.84 -1.74 4.92
N ASP A 172 -13.63 -0.68 5.09
CA ASP A 172 -13.13 0.65 5.47
C ASP A 172 -13.28 0.83 7.00
N PRO A 173 -12.19 1.00 7.76
CA PRO A 173 -12.26 1.25 9.20
C PRO A 173 -13.09 2.48 9.59
N SER A 174 -13.18 3.49 8.73
CA SER A 174 -13.99 4.69 8.96
C SER A 174 -15.50 4.44 8.75
N GLN A 175 -15.86 3.32 8.13
CA GLN A 175 -17.24 2.91 7.86
C GLN A 175 -17.51 1.49 8.37
N ASN A 176 -17.05 1.19 9.59
CA ASN A 176 -17.23 -0.12 10.18
C ASN A 176 -18.72 -0.54 10.25
N GLY A 177 -19.01 -1.82 10.00
CA GLY A 177 -20.36 -2.38 9.94
C GLY A 177 -20.78 -2.91 8.56
N HIS A 178 -19.99 -2.66 7.52
CA HIS A 178 -20.15 -3.23 6.18
C HIS A 178 -18.79 -3.59 5.57
N GLY A 179 -18.77 -4.40 4.52
CA GLY A 179 -17.51 -4.84 3.91
C GLY A 179 -17.67 -5.90 2.83
N VAL A 180 -16.55 -6.22 2.19
CA VAL A 180 -16.49 -7.15 1.06
C VAL A 180 -15.71 -8.39 1.45
N GLN A 181 -16.30 -9.55 1.22
CA GLN A 181 -15.57 -10.81 1.14
C GLN A 181 -15.13 -11.04 -0.30
N LEU A 182 -13.84 -11.34 -0.48
CA LEU A 182 -13.25 -11.73 -1.75
C LEU A 182 -12.74 -13.15 -1.66
N GLU A 183 -12.95 -13.93 -2.72
CA GLU A 183 -12.43 -15.28 -2.82
C GLU A 183 -11.93 -15.56 -4.23
N MET A 184 -10.66 -15.94 -4.34
CA MET A 184 -10.09 -16.48 -5.57
C MET A 184 -10.61 -17.91 -5.75
N ILE A 185 -11.44 -18.12 -6.77
CA ILE A 185 -12.09 -19.39 -7.10
C ILE A 185 -11.50 -20.05 -8.35
N GLY A 186 -10.42 -19.48 -8.89
CA GLY A 186 -9.62 -20.01 -9.98
C GLY A 186 -8.30 -19.24 -10.09
N GLU A 187 -7.47 -19.55 -11.09
CA GLU A 187 -6.18 -18.87 -11.28
C GLU A 187 -6.33 -17.36 -11.47
N THR A 188 -7.38 -16.94 -12.17
CA THR A 188 -7.70 -15.52 -12.41
C THR A 188 -9.14 -15.17 -12.05
N LEU A 189 -9.96 -16.15 -11.64
CA LEU A 189 -11.39 -15.94 -11.36
C LEU A 189 -11.61 -15.63 -9.88
N VAL A 190 -12.34 -14.55 -9.60
CA VAL A 190 -12.63 -14.09 -8.24
C VAL A 190 -14.13 -13.88 -8.08
N THR A 191 -14.67 -14.28 -6.94
CA THR A 191 -16.01 -13.89 -6.49
C THR A 191 -15.92 -12.84 -5.39
N ALA A 192 -16.89 -11.93 -5.37
CA ALA A 192 -17.04 -10.94 -4.32
C ALA A 192 -18.46 -10.98 -3.75
N ILE A 193 -18.56 -10.82 -2.43
CA ILE A 193 -19.83 -10.59 -1.72
C ILE A 193 -19.65 -9.33 -0.87
N TRP A 194 -20.36 -8.26 -1.20
CA TRP A 194 -20.41 -7.05 -0.39
C TRP A 194 -21.65 -7.09 0.51
N PHE A 195 -21.40 -7.18 1.82
CA PHE A 195 -22.40 -7.01 2.87
C PHE A 195 -22.56 -5.52 3.15
N THR A 196 -23.69 -4.92 2.77
CA THR A 196 -23.91 -3.47 2.84
C THR A 196 -25.38 -3.12 3.09
N PHE A 197 -25.75 -1.85 2.90
CA PHE A 197 -27.10 -1.33 3.04
C PHE A 197 -27.51 -0.54 1.80
N ASP A 198 -28.80 -0.55 1.47
CA ASP A 198 -29.35 0.35 0.46
C ASP A 198 -29.57 1.78 1.01
N ALA A 199 -29.99 2.71 0.15
CA ALA A 199 -30.20 4.11 0.51
C ALA A 199 -31.29 4.33 1.58
N ALA A 200 -32.15 3.33 1.83
CA ALA A 200 -33.15 3.35 2.91
C ALA A 200 -32.62 2.73 4.21
N GLY A 201 -31.38 2.23 4.23
CA GLY A 201 -30.75 1.58 5.36
C GLY A 201 -31.12 0.10 5.52
N ALA A 202 -31.77 -0.52 4.53
CA ALA A 202 -32.07 -1.94 4.59
C ALA A 202 -30.82 -2.77 4.21
N PRO A 203 -30.52 -3.88 4.93
CA PRO A 203 -29.40 -4.74 4.59
C PRO A 203 -29.50 -5.30 3.17
N ALA A 204 -28.37 -5.35 2.48
CA ALA A 204 -28.24 -5.86 1.12
C ALA A 204 -26.94 -6.64 0.94
N TRP A 205 -27.00 -7.65 0.07
CA TRP A 205 -25.83 -8.38 -0.40
C TRP A 205 -25.66 -8.15 -1.89
N ILE A 206 -24.52 -7.59 -2.28
CA ILE A 206 -24.14 -7.43 -3.68
C ILE A 206 -23.14 -8.53 -4.00
N VAL A 207 -23.45 -9.36 -5.00
CA VAL A 207 -22.64 -10.51 -5.38
C VAL A 207 -22.14 -10.32 -6.81
N GLY A 208 -20.85 -10.53 -7.03
CA GLY A 208 -20.22 -10.39 -8.33
C GLY A 208 -19.18 -11.48 -8.58
N SER A 209 -18.80 -11.64 -9.84
CA SER A 209 -17.66 -12.47 -10.22
C SER A 209 -16.96 -11.85 -11.42
N GLY A 210 -15.63 -11.92 -11.43
CA GLY A 210 -14.81 -11.27 -12.44
C GLY A 210 -13.40 -11.83 -12.49
N THR A 211 -12.63 -11.33 -13.45
CA THR A 211 -11.28 -11.80 -13.71
C THR A 211 -10.23 -10.79 -13.29
N VAL A 212 -9.09 -11.30 -12.83
CA VAL A 212 -7.88 -10.53 -12.57
C VAL A 212 -7.30 -10.00 -13.88
N ASP A 213 -7.01 -8.69 -13.90
CA ASP A 213 -6.21 -8.01 -14.91
C ASP A 213 -5.18 -7.11 -14.21
N GLY A 214 -3.93 -7.58 -14.17
CA GLY A 214 -2.86 -6.95 -13.40
C GLY A 214 -3.20 -6.87 -11.91
N ASN A 215 -3.37 -5.65 -11.40
CA ASN A 215 -3.76 -5.38 -10.01
C ASN A 215 -5.25 -5.02 -9.85
N ARG A 216 -6.06 -5.30 -10.88
CA ARG A 216 -7.50 -5.02 -10.89
C ARG A 216 -8.35 -6.27 -11.03
N ILE A 217 -9.56 -6.20 -10.49
CA ILE A 217 -10.61 -7.18 -10.70
C ILE A 217 -11.86 -6.42 -11.11
N ALA A 218 -12.27 -6.56 -12.36
CA ALA A 218 -13.51 -5.98 -12.86
C ALA A 218 -14.60 -7.06 -12.90
N MET A 219 -15.77 -6.77 -12.33
CA MET A 219 -16.89 -7.71 -12.28
C MET A 219 -18.24 -7.04 -12.51
N GLN A 220 -19.14 -7.80 -13.13
CA GLN A 220 -20.57 -7.52 -13.09
C GLN A 220 -21.13 -8.03 -11.76
N ALA A 221 -22.05 -7.27 -11.19
CA ALA A 221 -22.63 -7.53 -9.90
C ALA A 221 -24.16 -7.48 -9.97
N GLY A 222 -24.77 -8.35 -9.17
CA GLY A 222 -26.21 -8.43 -8.98
C GLY A 222 -26.54 -8.52 -7.50
N ARG A 223 -27.84 -8.40 -7.20
CA ARG A 223 -28.37 -8.69 -5.87
C ARG A 223 -29.67 -9.45 -5.97
N SER A 224 -30.05 -10.09 -4.87
CA SER A 224 -31.37 -10.72 -4.72
C SER A 224 -32.19 -9.97 -3.68
N SER A 225 -33.51 -9.98 -3.86
CA SER A 225 -34.48 -9.36 -2.95
C SER A 225 -35.69 -10.28 -2.77
N GLY A 226 -36.52 -10.00 -1.76
CA GLY A 226 -37.77 -10.72 -1.49
C GLY A 226 -37.64 -11.96 -0.59
N GLY A 227 -36.41 -12.40 -0.29
CA GLY A 227 -36.15 -13.51 0.63
C GLY A 227 -36.54 -13.21 2.08
N ARG A 228 -36.94 -14.27 2.81
CA ARG A 228 -37.21 -14.26 4.25
C ARG A 228 -36.46 -15.39 4.91
N PHE A 229 -36.14 -15.24 6.20
CA PHE A 229 -35.46 -16.30 6.96
C PHE A 229 -36.35 -17.55 7.11
N PRO A 230 -35.79 -18.77 7.03
CA PRO A 230 -36.53 -20.00 7.32
C PRO A 230 -37.27 -19.92 8.67
N PRO A 231 -38.51 -20.42 8.78
CA PRO A 231 -39.21 -21.27 7.81
C PRO A 231 -39.97 -20.51 6.71
N ASN A 232 -39.99 -19.18 6.71
CA ASN A 232 -40.82 -18.37 5.80
C ASN A 232 -40.19 -18.15 4.41
N PHE A 233 -39.13 -18.89 4.07
CA PHE A 233 -38.45 -18.75 2.78
C PHE A 233 -39.34 -19.29 1.66
N ASP A 234 -39.62 -18.46 0.66
CA ASP A 234 -40.33 -18.83 -0.55
C ASP A 234 -39.42 -18.58 -1.76
N PRO A 235 -38.97 -19.61 -2.49
CA PRO A 235 -38.13 -19.43 -3.66
C PRO A 235 -38.81 -18.62 -4.78
N ALA A 236 -40.14 -18.62 -4.86
CA ALA A 236 -40.88 -17.85 -5.88
C ALA A 236 -40.88 -16.33 -5.59
N ALA A 237 -40.62 -15.92 -4.34
CA ALA A 237 -40.50 -14.52 -3.95
C ALA A 237 -39.12 -13.91 -4.26
N ILE A 238 -38.14 -14.72 -4.68
CA ILE A 238 -36.78 -14.26 -4.94
C ILE A 238 -36.71 -13.55 -6.29
N VAL A 239 -36.31 -12.28 -6.26
CA VAL A 239 -36.09 -11.47 -7.46
C VAL A 239 -34.60 -11.16 -7.56
N ALA A 240 -33.94 -11.70 -8.58
CA ALA A 240 -32.60 -11.33 -8.99
C ALA A 240 -32.63 -10.00 -9.76
N ARG A 241 -31.75 -9.07 -9.38
CA ARG A 241 -31.66 -7.74 -9.98
C ARG A 241 -30.22 -7.47 -10.40
N PRO A 242 -29.98 -6.99 -11.63
CA PRO A 242 -28.70 -6.37 -11.97
C PRO A 242 -28.45 -5.22 -10.99
N TRP A 243 -27.24 -5.15 -10.45
CA TRP A 243 -26.84 -4.07 -9.56
C TRP A 243 -25.91 -3.11 -10.29
N GLY A 244 -24.92 -3.62 -11.02
CA GLY A 244 -24.00 -2.82 -11.82
C GLY A 244 -22.60 -3.42 -11.87
N THR A 245 -21.57 -2.60 -11.73
CA THR A 245 -20.16 -3.03 -11.78
C THR A 245 -19.43 -2.74 -10.48
N LEU A 246 -18.50 -3.63 -10.13
CA LEU A 246 -17.49 -3.43 -9.10
C LEU A 246 -16.12 -3.56 -9.75
N THR A 247 -15.21 -2.65 -9.42
CA THR A 247 -13.80 -2.70 -9.82
C THR A 247 -12.94 -2.61 -8.58
N PHE A 248 -12.28 -3.71 -8.23
CA PHE A 248 -11.30 -3.73 -7.17
C PHE A 248 -9.93 -3.37 -7.73
N THR A 249 -9.17 -2.53 -7.03
CA THR A 249 -7.76 -2.25 -7.35
C THR A 249 -6.94 -2.43 -6.07
N PHE A 250 -5.85 -3.17 -6.15
CA PHE A 250 -4.95 -3.41 -5.03
C PHE A 250 -3.61 -2.72 -5.25
N ASP A 251 -3.10 -2.11 -4.20
CA ASP A 251 -1.75 -1.53 -4.12
C ASP A 251 -0.85 -2.34 -3.17
N GLY A 252 -1.42 -3.28 -2.42
CA GLY A 252 -0.65 -4.20 -1.58
C GLY A 252 -1.49 -5.29 -0.94
N CYS A 253 -0.85 -6.01 -0.02
CA CYS A 253 -1.45 -7.13 0.70
C CYS A 253 -2.58 -6.74 1.64
N ALA A 254 -2.49 -5.52 2.19
CA ALA A 254 -3.38 -5.05 3.25
C ALA A 254 -4.25 -3.87 2.82
N SER A 255 -4.07 -3.38 1.60
CA SER A 255 -4.67 -2.15 1.10
C SER A 255 -5.15 -2.31 -0.35
N GLY A 256 -6.23 -1.61 -0.65
CA GLY A 256 -6.81 -1.51 -1.97
C GLY A 256 -8.02 -0.60 -1.94
N LYS A 257 -8.86 -0.71 -2.97
CA LYS A 257 -10.14 0.00 -3.04
C LYS A 257 -11.13 -0.77 -3.89
N VAL A 258 -12.41 -0.42 -3.73
CA VAL A 258 -13.47 -0.77 -4.68
C VAL A 258 -14.10 0.49 -5.23
N ASP A 259 -14.12 0.59 -6.56
CA ASP A 259 -14.92 1.56 -7.30
C ASP A 259 -16.19 0.87 -7.80
N TRP A 260 -17.32 1.56 -7.80
CA TRP A 260 -18.58 0.98 -8.29
C TRP A 260 -19.35 1.92 -9.21
N THR A 261 -20.21 1.31 -10.03
CA THR A 261 -21.29 1.98 -10.73
C THR A 261 -22.54 1.13 -10.62
N SER A 262 -23.62 1.67 -10.05
CA SER A 262 -24.90 0.99 -9.85
C SER A 262 -25.95 1.49 -10.84
N THR A 263 -26.71 0.56 -11.41
CA THR A 263 -27.95 0.81 -12.16
C THR A 263 -29.21 0.63 -11.29
N ASP A 264 -29.08 0.07 -10.09
CA ASP A 264 -30.19 -0.05 -9.13
C ASP A 264 -30.39 1.31 -8.43
N PRO A 265 -31.56 1.97 -8.59
CA PRO A 265 -31.83 3.29 -8.02
C PRO A 265 -31.90 3.30 -6.49
N SER A 266 -31.90 2.12 -5.85
CA SER A 266 -31.84 2.00 -4.39
C SER A 266 -30.45 2.30 -3.83
N PHE A 267 -29.43 2.57 -4.67
CA PHE A 267 -28.05 2.81 -4.26
C PHE A 267 -27.48 4.08 -4.89
N THR A 268 -26.42 4.62 -4.30
CA THR A 268 -25.61 5.69 -4.91
C THR A 268 -25.04 5.20 -6.23
N ALA A 269 -25.33 5.95 -7.31
CA ALA A 269 -25.06 5.54 -8.69
C ALA A 269 -23.58 5.26 -8.99
N ALA A 270 -22.64 5.94 -8.33
CA ALA A 270 -21.22 5.64 -8.44
C ALA A 270 -20.48 6.10 -7.18
N GLY A 271 -19.33 5.49 -6.91
CA GLY A 271 -18.48 5.90 -5.80
C GLY A 271 -17.21 5.06 -5.70
N THR A 272 -16.45 5.34 -4.66
CA THR A 272 -15.21 4.65 -4.33
C THR A 272 -15.13 4.44 -2.81
N LEU A 273 -14.58 3.31 -2.40
CA LEU A 273 -14.38 2.96 -1.00
C LEU A 273 -12.95 2.42 -0.83
N PRO A 274 -12.11 3.04 0.00
CA PRO A 274 -10.82 2.45 0.36
C PRO A 274 -11.04 1.16 1.16
N LEU A 275 -10.21 0.16 0.93
CA LEU A 275 -10.30 -1.14 1.56
C LEU A 275 -9.02 -1.44 2.32
N VAL A 276 -9.19 -1.84 3.58
CA VAL A 276 -8.17 -2.44 4.43
C VAL A 276 -8.53 -3.91 4.65
N ARG A 277 -7.52 -4.76 4.65
CA ARG A 277 -7.69 -6.20 4.89
C ARG A 277 -8.04 -6.48 6.35
N LEU A 278 -9.16 -7.17 6.56
CA LEU A 278 -9.63 -7.61 7.87
C LEU A 278 -9.19 -9.04 8.20
N THR A 279 -9.25 -9.95 7.24
CA THR A 279 -8.88 -11.36 7.47
C THR A 279 -7.89 -11.88 6.44
N GLN A 280 -7.11 -12.89 6.85
CA GLN A 280 -6.20 -13.63 5.99
C GLN A 280 -6.49 -15.12 6.11
N VAL A 281 -6.42 -15.84 4.98
CA VAL A 281 -6.48 -17.31 5.00
C VAL A 281 -5.16 -17.83 5.58
N GLN A 282 -5.26 -18.68 6.59
CA GLN A 282 -4.09 -19.31 7.20
C GLN A 282 -3.26 -20.06 6.14
N GLY A 283 -1.94 -19.85 6.15
CA GLY A 283 -1.02 -20.51 5.21
C GLY A 283 -0.90 -19.85 3.84
N MET A 284 -1.63 -18.76 3.57
CA MET A 284 -1.46 -17.99 2.33
C MET A 284 -0.59 -16.75 2.58
N ALA A 285 0.67 -16.83 2.13
CA ALA A 285 1.58 -15.69 2.16
C ALA A 285 1.21 -14.68 1.06
N CYS A 286 1.37 -13.40 1.37
CA CYS A 286 1.25 -12.38 0.34
C CYS A 286 2.51 -12.38 -0.55
N PRO A 287 2.37 -12.22 -1.88
CA PRO A 287 3.49 -12.14 -2.82
C PRO A 287 4.48 -11.01 -2.50
#